data_AF-A0A523WSR7-F1
#
_entry.id   AF-A0A523WSR7-F1
#
_cell.length_a   1.000
_cell.length_b   1.000
_cell.length_c   1.000
_cell.angle_alpha   90.00
_cell.angle_beta   90.00
_cell.angle_gamma   90.00
#
_symmetry.space_group_name_H-M   'P 1'
#
loop_
_entity.id
_entity.type
_entity.pdbx_description
1 polymer ?
#
loop_
_entity_poly.entity_id
_entity_poly.type
_entity_poly.pdbx_seq_one_letter_code
_entity_poly.pdbx_strand_id
1 'polypeptide(L)' 'YERDSDVDLIIVGDEFKGKSVLKRAVPFYLEWDLGCPVDILCYTPEEFESKKRQVSIVQEALKEGIEV' A
#
# COMPACT_ATOMS: atom_id res chain seq x y z
N TYR A 1 -18.72 -2.06 18.59
CA TYR A 1 -17.28 -2.31 18.82
C TYR A 1 -16.68 -2.48 17.44
N GLU A 2 -16.26 -1.37 16.83
CA GLU A 2 -15.57 -1.37 15.55
C GLU A 2 -14.21 -2.03 15.77
N ARG A 3 -14.07 -3.29 15.34
CA ARG A 3 -12.87 -4.12 15.48
C ARG A 3 -12.25 -4.46 14.12
N ASP A 4 -12.73 -3.87 13.05
CA ASP A 4 -12.09 -3.96 11.75
C ASP A 4 -11.07 -2.83 11.69
N SER A 5 -9.94 -3.06 12.36
CA SER A 5 -8.75 -2.23 12.15
C SER A 5 -8.17 -2.67 10.80
N ASP A 6 -8.65 -2.05 9.72
CA ASP A 6 -8.11 -2.24 8.39
C ASP A 6 -6.66 -1.71 8.36
N VAL A 7 -5.71 -2.53 7.94
CA VAL A 7 -4.30 -2.14 7.83
C VAL A 7 -4.01 -1.72 6.40
N ASP A 8 -3.68 -0.45 6.17
CA ASP A 8 -3.18 0.00 4.88
C ASP A 8 -1.65 -0.20 4.78
N LEU A 9 -1.21 -1.08 3.87
CA LEU A 9 0.20 -1.34 3.61
C LEU A 9 0.62 -0.77 2.26
N ILE A 10 1.56 0.18 2.27
CA ILE A 10 2.13 0.75 1.04
C ILE A 10 3.50 0.16 0.78
N ILE A 11 3.69 -0.49 -0.37
CA ILE A 11 4.97 -1.11 -0.76
C ILE A 11 5.50 -0.38 -2.00
N VAL A 12 6.67 0.26 -1.88
CA VAL A 12 7.26 1.03 -2.98
C VAL A 12 8.47 0.29 -3.57
N GLY A 13 8.47 0.07 -4.88
CA GLY A 13 9.58 -0.62 -5.55
C GLY A 13 9.54 -0.57 -7.08
N ASP A 14 10.71 -0.54 -7.71
CA ASP A 14 10.83 -0.53 -9.19
C ASP A 14 10.32 -1.81 -9.84
N GLU A 15 10.30 -2.91 -9.10
CA GLU A 15 9.78 -4.21 -9.56
C GLU A 15 8.30 -4.19 -9.95
N PHE A 16 7.56 -3.15 -9.55
CA PHE A 16 6.16 -2.96 -9.91
C PHE A 16 5.97 -2.25 -11.25
N LYS A 17 7.05 -1.76 -11.87
CA LYS A 17 6.99 -1.06 -13.15
C LYS A 17 6.53 -2.00 -14.25
N GLY A 18 5.50 -1.59 -14.99
CA GLY A 18 4.90 -2.39 -16.06
C GLY A 18 4.04 -3.57 -15.57
N LYS A 19 3.90 -3.79 -14.26
CA LYS A 19 2.94 -4.75 -13.71
C LYS A 19 1.56 -4.10 -13.54
N SER A 20 0.50 -4.90 -13.70
CA SER A 20 -0.86 -4.43 -13.44
C SER A 20 -1.03 -4.11 -11.95
N VAL A 21 -1.62 -2.95 -11.65
CA VAL A 21 -1.85 -2.43 -10.29
C VAL A 21 -2.60 -3.43 -9.39
N LEU A 22 -3.57 -4.15 -9.96
CA LEU A 22 -4.35 -5.15 -9.21
C LEU A 22 -3.56 -6.45 -9.00
N LYS A 23 -2.71 -6.83 -9.95
CA LYS A 23 -1.99 -8.11 -9.89
C LYS A 23 -0.75 -8.07 -9.01
N ARG A 24 -0.14 -6.89 -8.82
CA ARG A 24 1.07 -6.73 -8.01
C ARG A 24 0.83 -6.95 -6.51
N ALA A 25 -0.38 -6.69 -6.02
CA ALA A 25 -0.72 -6.88 -4.61
C ALA A 25 -1.07 -8.35 -4.26
N VAL A 26 -1.53 -9.14 -5.24
CA VAL A 26 -1.96 -10.54 -5.06
C VAL A 26 -0.97 -11.41 -4.27
N PRO A 27 0.34 -11.45 -4.60
CA PRO A 27 1.27 -12.29 -3.84
C PRO A 27 1.36 -11.90 -2.36
N PHE A 28 1.28 -10.60 -2.05
CA PHE A 28 1.31 -10.13 -0.66
C PHE A 28 0.04 -10.49 0.10
N TYR A 29 -1.12 -10.44 -0.56
CA TYR A 29 -2.38 -10.91 0.03
C TYR A 29 -2.35 -12.41 0.37
N LEU A 30 -1.66 -13.22 -0.44
CA LEU A 30 -1.52 -14.66 -0.18
C LEU A 30 -0.59 -14.99 0.99
N GLU A 31 0.35 -14.10 1.29
CA GLU A 31 1.31 -14.25 2.41
C GLU A 31 0.81 -13.58 3.70
N TRP A 32 -0.29 -12.83 3.65
CA TRP A 32 -0.84 -12.13 4.80
C TRP A 32 -1.56 -13.08 5.77
N ASP A 33 -1.02 -13.22 6.99
CA ASP A 33 -1.51 -14.17 8.00
C ASP A 33 -1.97 -13.49 9.31
N LEU A 34 -1.99 -12.15 9.37
CA LEU A 34 -2.28 -11.42 10.62
C LEU A 34 -3.75 -11.45 11.05
N GLY A 35 -4.63 -12.12 10.30
CA GLY A 35 -6.03 -12.34 10.66
C GLY A 35 -6.91 -11.09 10.69
N CYS A 36 -6.40 -9.95 10.20
CA CYS A 36 -7.14 -8.72 10.00
C CYS A 36 -7.20 -8.35 8.51
N PRO A 37 -8.25 -7.62 8.09
CA PRO A 37 -8.30 -7.04 6.75
C PRO A 37 -7.09 -6.11 6.51
N VAL A 38 -6.53 -6.20 5.31
CA VAL A 38 -5.38 -5.42 4.87
C VAL A 38 -5.67 -4.84 3.49
N ASP A 39 -5.30 -3.60 3.26
CA ASP A 39 -5.29 -2.99 1.93
C ASP A 39 -3.85 -2.79 1.47
N ILE A 40 -3.40 -3.62 0.53
CA ILE A 40 -2.02 -3.63 0.05
C ILE A 40 -1.92 -2.83 -1.24
N LEU A 41 -1.25 -1.69 -1.14
CA LEU A 41 -1.01 -0.76 -2.22
C LEU A 41 0.46 -0.80 -2.62
N CYS A 42 0.77 -1.57 -3.64
CA CYS A 42 2.10 -1.50 -4.24
C CYS A 42 2.17 -0.24 -5.14
N TYR A 43 3.32 0.44 -5.22
CA TYR A 43 3.58 1.55 -6.14
C TYR A 43 5.01 1.51 -6.65
N THR A 44 5.24 2.01 -7.87
CA THR A 44 6.59 2.39 -8.28
C THR A 44 7.02 3.69 -7.57
N PRO A 45 8.33 3.97 -7.44
CA PRO A 45 8.79 5.24 -6.89
C PRO A 45 8.20 6.46 -7.61
N GLU A 46 8.06 6.38 -8.94
CA GLU A 46 7.45 7.42 -9.77
C GLU A 46 5.96 7.63 -9.44
N GLU A 47 5.19 6.55 -9.29
CA GLU A 47 3.78 6.61 -8.89
C GLU A 47 3.60 7.15 -7.46
N PHE A 48 4.47 6.74 -6.54
CA PHE A 48 4.44 7.18 -5.14
C PHE A 48 4.70 8.69 -5.04
N GLU A 49 5.73 9.20 -5.71
CA GLU A 49 6.04 10.63 -5.74
C GLU A 49 4.93 11.47 -6.39
N SER A 50 4.25 10.92 -7.42
CA SER A 50 3.09 11.57 -8.02
C SER A 50 1.91 11.64 -7.04
N LYS A 51 1.65 10.55 -6.30
CA LYS A 51 0.55 10.44 -5.33
C LYS A 51 0.79 11.26 -4.07
N LYS A 52 2.04 11.42 -3.65
CA LYS A 52 2.45 12.30 -2.54
C LYS A 52 2.01 13.75 -2.73
N ARG A 53 1.89 14.21 -3.98
CA ARG A 53 1.46 15.57 -4.33
C ARG A 53 -0.05 15.73 -4.50
N GLN A 54 -0.81 14.64 -4.40
CA GLN A 54 -2.25 14.60 -4.56
C GLN A 54 -2.90 14.19 -3.24
N VAL A 55 -4.19 14.50 -3.06
CA VAL A 55 -4.97 13.99 -1.93
C VAL A 55 -5.10 12.48 -2.11
N SER A 56 -4.31 11.71 -1.37
CA SER A 56 -4.25 10.25 -1.47
C SER A 56 -3.78 9.62 -0.16
N ILE A 57 -4.01 8.32 0.00
CA ILE A 57 -3.53 7.52 1.13
C ILE A 57 -2.01 7.60 1.32
N VAL A 58 -1.25 7.85 0.25
CA VAL A 58 0.20 8.10 0.33
C VAL A 58 0.49 9.37 1.14
N GLN A 59 -0.31 10.42 0.99
CA GLN A 59 -0.14 11.65 1.76
C GLN A 59 -0.45 11.42 3.25
N GLU A 60 -1.44 10.58 3.55
CA GLU A 60 -1.82 10.24 4.93
C GLU A 60 -0.75 9.36 5.60
N ALA A 61 -0.27 8.34 4.89
CA ALA A 61 0.85 7.51 5.33
C ALA A 61 2.14 8.31 5.57
N LEU A 62 2.38 9.39 4.81
CA LEU A 62 3.53 10.27 5.04
C LEU A 62 3.37 11.20 6.26
N LYS A 63 2.13 11.44 6.72
CA LYS A 63 1.86 12.28 7.89
C LYS A 63 1.82 11.47 9.17
N GLU A 64 1.12 10.34 9.13
CA GLU A 64 0.75 9.54 10.31
C GLU A 64 1.35 8.12 10.27
N GLY A 65 1.85 7.67 9.12
CA GLY A 65 2.35 6.31 8.94
C GLY A 65 3.73 6.09 9.53
N ILE A 66 4.09 4.81 9.68
CA ILE A 66 5.38 4.36 10.20
C ILE A 66 6.22 3.85 9.02
N GLU A 67 7.37 4.48 8.78
CA GLU A 67 8.37 4.01 7.82
C GLU A 67 9.25 2.93 8.47
N VAL A 68 9.44 1.80 7.78
CA VAL A 68 10.19 0.62 8.25
C VAL A 68 11.23 0.20 7.22
#